data_AF-A0A0H2RXS1-F1
#
_entry.id   AF-A0A0H2RXS1-F1
#
_cell.length_a   1.000
_cell.length_b   1.000
_cell.length_c   1.000
_cell.angle_alpha   90.00
_cell.angle_beta   90.00
_cell.angle_gamma   90.00
#
_symmetry.space_group_name_H-M   'P 1'
#
loop_
_entity.id
_entity.type
_entity.pdbx_description
1 polymer ?
#
loop_
_entity_poly.entity_id
_entity_poly.type
_entity_poly.pdbx_seq_one_letter_code
_entity_poly.pdbx_strand_id
1 'polypeptide(L)'
;MAVFKNVTGVLGMGNARQVGGRVSFHYYQDACAGRADEMDFWHNECHLPPTFQTWFTVTNLHVWMLTVRLRALPAPYGRNFVQGLVDNFFLDVEDRIRHVLSKKAPERIVSRQMKILREQWAGLGLAFDYALGLSSPYAPSNAITSPTQNGDTEMAAAVWRNLLGARGAHGIDDPGTGRVRRAFNISGEYAAPKLPKESADDALKKLEETDDESGVHDFSGDDVNFYVQYPELMLTLTTYIRRELARLDGISDQAILNGEGVGKFGTIR
;
A
#
# COMPACT_ATOMS: atom_id res chain seq x y z
N MET A 1 24.69 40.43 -11.80
CA MET A 1 24.45 39.24 -10.93
C MET A 1 24.15 38.03 -11.80
N ALA A 2 25.18 37.34 -12.27
CA ALA A 2 25.04 36.10 -13.06
C ALA A 2 26.33 35.28 -12.92
N VAL A 3 26.63 34.84 -11.69
CA VAL A 3 27.81 34.03 -11.38
C VAL A 3 27.37 32.92 -10.44
N PHE A 4 26.56 31.97 -10.91
CA PHE A 4 26.29 30.68 -10.23
C PHE A 4 25.53 29.71 -11.16
N LYS A 5 26.04 29.50 -12.40
CA LYS A 5 25.43 28.51 -13.32
C LYS A 5 26.42 27.61 -14.08
N ASN A 6 27.64 27.45 -13.57
CA ASN A 6 28.67 26.60 -14.20
C ASN A 6 29.48 25.74 -13.19
N VAL A 7 28.82 25.16 -12.17
CA VAL A 7 29.43 24.16 -11.28
C VAL A 7 28.66 22.82 -11.30
N THR A 8 28.05 22.49 -12.43
CA THR A 8 27.35 21.21 -12.65
C THR A 8 28.05 20.29 -13.66
N GLY A 9 29.34 20.53 -13.92
CA GLY A 9 30.09 19.79 -14.94
C GLY A 9 31.17 18.82 -14.47
N VAL A 10 31.79 18.99 -13.28
CA VAL A 10 33.08 18.31 -13.00
C VAL A 10 33.27 17.79 -11.57
N LEU A 11 32.33 18.00 -10.62
CA LEU A 11 32.49 17.54 -9.24
C LEU A 11 31.24 16.81 -8.75
N GLY A 12 31.27 15.46 -8.81
CA GLY A 12 30.39 14.62 -8.02
C GLY A 12 29.26 13.89 -8.77
N MET A 13 29.55 13.26 -9.92
CA MET A 13 28.82 12.04 -10.25
C MET A 13 29.29 10.94 -9.29
N GLY A 14 28.76 10.97 -8.07
CA GLY A 14 28.84 9.83 -7.16
C GLY A 14 28.23 8.60 -7.82
N ASN A 15 28.52 7.41 -7.29
CA ASN A 15 27.95 6.16 -7.79
C ASN A 15 26.43 6.33 -7.99
N ALA A 16 25.90 6.00 -9.17
CA ALA A 16 24.46 6.17 -9.48
C ALA A 16 23.54 5.54 -8.43
N ARG A 17 24.02 4.50 -7.73
CA ARG A 17 23.37 3.89 -6.57
C ARG A 17 23.29 4.81 -5.36
N GLN A 18 24.35 5.55 -5.04
CA GLN A 18 24.39 6.51 -3.92
C GLN A 18 23.46 7.71 -4.18
N VAL A 19 23.47 8.23 -5.41
CA VAL A 19 22.56 9.30 -5.81
C VAL A 19 21.11 8.83 -5.72
N GLY A 20 20.81 7.64 -6.27
CA GLY A 20 19.49 7.02 -6.16
C GLY A 20 19.05 6.81 -4.71
N GLY A 21 19.94 6.34 -3.84
CA GLY A 21 19.64 6.16 -2.41
C GLY A 21 19.26 7.48 -1.71
N ARG A 22 20.04 8.55 -1.92
CA ARG A 22 19.77 9.86 -1.29
C ARG A 22 18.48 10.49 -1.80
N VAL A 23 18.25 10.46 -3.12
CA VAL A 23 17.04 11.04 -3.71
C VAL A 23 15.80 10.26 -3.31
N SER A 24 15.88 8.93 -3.31
CA SER A 24 14.72 8.09 -2.95
C SER A 24 14.34 8.21 -1.47
N PHE A 25 15.31 8.49 -0.60
CA PHE A 25 15.04 8.81 0.81
C PHE A 25 14.19 10.08 0.94
N HIS A 26 14.55 11.15 0.21
CA HIS A 26 13.77 12.39 0.20
C HIS A 26 12.34 12.15 -0.29
N TYR A 27 12.17 11.39 -1.37
CA TYR A 27 10.83 11.04 -1.85
C TYR A 27 10.04 10.20 -0.85
N TYR A 28 10.68 9.26 -0.16
CA TYR A 28 10.02 8.47 0.86
C TYR A 28 9.52 9.34 2.02
N GLN A 29 10.40 10.17 2.59
CA GLN A 29 10.08 11.02 3.75
C GLN A 29 8.97 12.02 3.43
N ASP A 30 9.08 12.74 2.31
CA ASP A 30 8.18 13.85 2.01
C ASP A 30 6.84 13.39 1.44
N ALA A 31 6.86 12.35 0.59
CA ALA A 31 5.68 11.92 -0.13
C ALA A 31 4.96 10.76 0.55
N CYS A 32 5.67 9.80 1.15
CA CYS A 32 5.06 8.54 1.61
C CYS A 32 4.85 8.48 3.13
N ALA A 33 5.89 8.81 3.91
CA ALA A 33 5.94 8.48 5.34
C ALA A 33 4.81 9.09 6.19
N GLY A 34 4.38 10.31 5.86
CA GLY A 34 3.34 11.04 6.61
C GLY A 34 1.90 10.83 6.10
N ARG A 35 1.66 9.97 5.11
CA ARG A 35 0.33 9.85 4.49
C ARG A 35 -0.68 9.10 5.34
N ALA A 36 -0.20 8.20 6.19
CA ALA A 36 -1.03 7.53 7.18
C ALA A 36 -1.53 8.49 8.28
N ASP A 37 -0.90 9.66 8.44
CA ASP A 37 -1.27 10.66 9.45
C ASP A 37 -2.46 11.53 8.99
N GLU A 38 -3.01 11.31 7.79
CA GLU A 38 -4.26 11.93 7.32
C GLU A 38 -5.47 11.28 8.00
N MET A 39 -5.55 11.48 9.32
CA MET A 39 -6.49 10.80 10.21
C MET A 39 -7.94 10.99 9.78
N ASP A 40 -8.30 12.16 9.26
CA ASP A 40 -9.66 12.47 8.85
C ASP A 40 -10.18 11.50 7.78
N PHE A 41 -9.37 11.21 6.77
CA PHE A 41 -9.80 10.31 5.71
C PHE A 41 -9.64 8.83 6.11
N TRP A 42 -8.45 8.44 6.59
CA TRP A 42 -8.17 7.02 6.82
C TRP A 42 -8.87 6.47 8.07
N HIS A 43 -8.95 7.25 9.16
CA HIS A 43 -9.58 6.76 10.39
C HIS A 43 -11.07 7.07 10.45
N ASN A 44 -11.48 8.28 10.07
CA ASN A 44 -12.89 8.67 10.23
C ASN A 44 -13.75 8.22 9.04
N GLU A 45 -13.31 8.42 7.80
CA GLU A 45 -14.11 8.05 6.61
C GLU A 45 -13.95 6.57 6.23
N CYS A 46 -12.71 6.05 6.23
CA CYS A 46 -12.47 4.64 5.88
C CYS A 46 -12.69 3.69 7.06
N HIS A 47 -12.95 4.22 8.26
CA HIS A 47 -13.10 3.43 9.49
C HIS A 47 -11.96 2.43 9.69
N LEU A 48 -10.72 2.85 9.44
CA LEU A 48 -9.54 2.05 9.71
C LEU A 48 -9.02 2.39 11.11
N PRO A 49 -8.64 1.40 11.92
CA PRO A 49 -8.10 1.65 13.24
C PRO A 49 -6.67 2.23 13.14
N PRO A 50 -6.22 3.06 14.09
CA PRO A 50 -4.87 3.64 14.13
C PRO A 50 -3.82 2.63 14.58
N THR A 51 -3.65 1.56 13.79
CA THR A 51 -2.70 0.48 14.04
C THR A 51 -1.48 0.57 13.12
N PHE A 52 -0.41 -0.13 13.50
CA PHE A 52 0.76 -0.32 12.64
C PHE A 52 0.38 -0.88 11.26
N GLN A 53 -0.62 -1.77 11.21
CA GLN A 53 -1.06 -2.37 9.95
C GLN A 53 -1.69 -1.33 9.02
N THR A 54 -2.54 -0.45 9.53
CA THR A 54 -3.13 0.66 8.75
C THR A 54 -2.03 1.57 8.21
N TRP A 55 -1.07 1.95 9.06
CA TRP A 55 0.09 2.74 8.62
C TRP A 55 0.86 2.04 7.49
N PHE A 56 1.14 0.74 7.65
CA PHE A 56 1.90 -0.04 6.67
C PHE A 56 1.19 -0.07 5.32
N THR A 57 -0.09 -0.41 5.31
CA THR A 57 -0.87 -0.54 4.07
C THR A 57 -1.04 0.81 3.36
N VAL A 58 -1.35 1.89 4.08
CA VAL A 58 -1.47 3.24 3.50
C VAL A 58 -0.13 3.71 2.95
N THR A 59 0.96 3.54 3.71
CA THR A 59 2.30 3.93 3.23
C THR A 59 2.71 3.12 2.01
N ASN A 60 2.42 1.82 2.01
CA ASN A 60 2.73 0.92 0.90
C ASN A 60 2.00 1.33 -0.40
N LEU A 61 0.75 1.80 -0.33
CA LEU A 61 0.04 2.35 -1.50
C LEU A 61 0.82 3.51 -2.14
N HIS A 62 1.29 4.45 -1.32
CA HIS A 62 2.02 5.62 -1.81
C HIS A 62 3.41 5.24 -2.35
N VAL A 63 4.09 4.31 -1.68
CA VAL A 63 5.35 3.70 -2.17
C VAL A 63 5.14 3.01 -3.51
N TRP A 64 4.02 2.29 -3.70
CA TRP A 64 3.68 1.65 -4.97
C TRP A 64 3.46 2.69 -6.08
N MET A 65 2.67 3.74 -5.85
CA MET A 65 2.43 4.81 -6.84
C MET A 65 3.74 5.46 -7.29
N LEU A 66 4.64 5.74 -6.36
CA LEU A 66 5.97 6.27 -6.68
C LEU A 66 6.83 5.24 -7.42
N THR A 67 6.78 3.97 -7.02
CA THR A 67 7.49 2.87 -7.69
C THR A 67 7.05 2.71 -9.15
N VAL A 68 5.76 2.88 -9.46
CA VAL A 68 5.25 2.90 -10.85
C VAL A 68 5.99 3.95 -11.67
N ARG A 69 6.07 5.20 -11.18
CA ARG A 69 6.76 6.29 -11.88
C ARG A 69 8.27 6.04 -12.03
N LEU A 70 8.91 5.53 -10.98
CA LEU A 70 10.35 5.26 -10.98
C LEU A 70 10.71 4.11 -11.93
N ARG A 71 9.84 3.11 -12.11
CA ARG A 71 10.03 2.01 -13.09
C ARG A 71 9.99 2.49 -14.54
N ALA A 72 9.33 3.61 -14.82
CA ALA A 72 9.30 4.20 -16.16
C ALA A 72 10.58 4.98 -16.53
N LEU A 73 11.50 5.22 -15.57
CA LEU A 73 12.77 5.91 -15.85
C LEU A 73 13.70 5.07 -16.73
N PRO A 74 14.55 5.71 -17.56
CA PRO A 74 15.54 5.01 -18.37
C PRO A 74 16.52 4.22 -17.49
N ALA A 75 16.95 3.05 -17.99
CA ALA A 75 17.99 2.26 -17.33
C ALA A 75 19.32 3.05 -17.28
N PRO A 76 20.11 2.98 -16.19
CA PRO A 76 19.94 2.12 -15.00
C PRO A 76 19.20 2.78 -13.83
N TYR A 77 18.70 4.00 -13.99
CA TYR A 77 18.21 4.83 -12.87
C TYR A 77 17.00 4.24 -12.17
N GLY A 78 16.01 3.75 -12.93
CA GLY A 78 14.77 3.20 -12.35
C GLY A 78 15.03 2.09 -11.32
N ARG A 79 15.93 1.14 -11.62
CA ARG A 79 16.27 0.05 -10.68
C ARG A 79 16.91 0.56 -9.40
N ASN A 80 17.83 1.53 -9.50
CA ASN A 80 18.53 2.08 -8.35
C ASN A 80 17.60 2.91 -7.45
N PHE A 81 16.69 3.68 -8.05
CA PHE A 81 15.75 4.51 -7.32
C PHE A 81 14.67 3.66 -6.64
N VAL A 82 14.12 2.66 -7.34
CA VAL A 82 13.17 1.71 -6.73
C VAL A 82 13.83 0.96 -5.57
N GLN A 83 15.06 0.47 -5.74
CA GLN A 83 15.78 -0.18 -4.65
C GLN A 83 15.95 0.76 -3.46
N GLY A 84 16.40 2.00 -3.68
CA GLY A 84 16.56 2.98 -2.62
C GLY A 84 15.25 3.32 -1.90
N LEU A 85 14.15 3.47 -2.65
CA LEU A 85 12.83 3.75 -2.08
C LEU A 85 12.36 2.60 -1.18
N VAL A 86 12.46 1.36 -1.68
CA VAL A 86 12.04 0.16 -0.95
C VAL A 86 12.92 -0.09 0.26
N ASP A 87 14.23 0.13 0.16
CA ASP A 87 15.16 0.01 1.29
C ASP A 87 14.76 0.98 2.42
N ASN A 88 14.50 2.24 2.10
CA ASN A 88 14.06 3.24 3.09
C ASN A 88 12.70 2.90 3.71
N PHE A 89 11.75 2.41 2.90
CA PHE A 89 10.46 1.95 3.41
C PHE A 89 10.62 0.80 4.42
N PHE A 90 11.39 -0.23 4.09
CA PHE A 90 11.57 -1.37 4.99
C PHE A 90 12.43 -1.04 6.22
N LEU A 91 13.29 -0.03 6.16
CA LEU A 91 13.97 0.51 7.34
C LEU A 91 12.96 1.14 8.32
N ASP A 92 12.02 1.96 7.85
CA ASP A 92 10.96 2.55 8.71
C ASP A 92 10.03 1.46 9.27
N VAL A 93 9.70 0.45 8.45
CA VAL A 93 8.94 -0.73 8.89
C VAL A 93 9.66 -1.44 10.03
N GLU A 94 10.96 -1.71 9.89
CA GLU A 94 11.75 -2.38 10.94
C GLU A 94 11.81 -1.55 12.23
N ASP A 95 12.08 -0.25 12.12
CA ASP A 95 12.14 0.66 13.26
C ASP A 95 10.82 0.71 14.03
N ARG A 96 9.69 0.75 13.31
CA ARG A 96 8.34 0.72 13.91
C ARG A 96 8.02 -0.62 14.56
N ILE A 97 8.39 -1.75 13.96
CA ILE A 97 8.24 -3.07 14.60
C ILE A 97 9.01 -3.11 15.91
N ARG A 98 10.26 -2.63 15.92
CA ARG A 98 11.10 -2.58 17.13
C ARG A 98 10.55 -1.61 18.17
N HIS A 99 9.85 -0.55 17.75
CA HIS A 99 9.16 0.36 18.65
C HIS A 99 7.96 -0.32 19.32
N VAL A 100 7.11 -1.02 18.56
CA VAL A 100 5.91 -1.70 19.05
C VAL A 100 6.23 -2.91 19.93
N LEU A 101 7.20 -3.75 19.53
CA LEU A 101 7.55 -4.98 20.25
C LEU A 101 8.54 -4.77 21.42
N SER A 102 9.00 -3.54 21.66
CA SER A 102 10.15 -3.16 22.50
C SER A 102 11.53 -3.35 21.86
N LYS A 103 12.49 -2.47 22.20
CA LYS A 103 13.88 -2.49 21.69
C LYS A 103 14.64 -3.80 21.97
N LYS A 104 14.15 -4.62 22.91
CA LYS A 104 14.71 -5.94 23.26
C LYS A 104 13.94 -7.12 22.63
N ALA A 105 13.04 -6.85 21.69
CA ALA A 105 12.29 -7.90 21.01
C ALA A 105 13.26 -8.93 20.40
N PRO A 106 13.02 -10.24 20.56
CA PRO A 106 13.84 -11.27 19.96
C PRO A 106 13.93 -11.09 18.44
N GLU A 107 15.14 -11.11 17.89
CA GLU A 107 15.40 -10.91 16.46
C GLU A 107 14.62 -11.89 15.57
N ARG A 108 14.39 -13.10 16.06
CA ARG A 108 13.56 -14.11 15.38
C ARG A 108 12.13 -13.64 15.12
N ILE A 109 11.54 -12.89 16.05
CA ILE A 109 10.16 -12.37 15.91
C ILE A 109 10.15 -11.24 14.89
N VAL A 110 11.09 -10.30 14.98
CA VAL A 110 11.25 -9.19 14.04
C VAL A 110 11.46 -9.72 12.61
N SER A 111 12.42 -10.63 12.41
CA SER A 111 12.70 -11.26 11.12
C SER A 111 11.48 -11.99 10.53
N ARG A 112 10.67 -12.65 11.37
CA ARG A 112 9.43 -13.29 10.92
C ARG A 112 8.40 -12.27 10.45
N GLN A 113 8.20 -11.19 11.22
CA GLN A 113 7.28 -10.11 10.84
C GLN A 113 7.73 -9.39 9.57
N MET A 114 9.03 -9.11 9.42
CA MET A 114 9.59 -8.54 8.20
C MET A 114 9.34 -9.42 6.97
N LYS A 115 9.41 -10.74 7.10
CA LYS A 115 9.07 -11.66 6.00
C LYS A 115 7.60 -11.54 5.59
N ILE A 116 6.70 -11.50 6.58
CA ILE A 116 5.24 -11.37 6.35
C ILE A 116 4.94 -10.06 5.64
N LEU A 117 5.44 -8.94 6.15
CA LEU A 117 5.20 -7.63 5.58
C LEU A 117 5.79 -7.50 4.17
N ARG A 118 6.92 -8.16 3.89
CA ARG A 118 7.46 -8.23 2.53
C ARG A 118 6.55 -8.99 1.56
N GLU A 119 5.92 -10.07 2.00
CA GLU A 119 4.95 -10.81 1.20
C GLU A 119 3.69 -9.96 0.96
N GLN A 120 3.20 -9.24 1.97
CA GLN A 120 2.09 -8.29 1.84
C GLN A 120 2.43 -7.13 0.88
N TRP A 121 3.64 -6.57 1.00
CA TRP A 121 4.15 -5.55 0.10
C TRP A 121 4.10 -6.00 -1.36
N ALA A 122 4.62 -7.21 -1.64
CA ALA A 122 4.63 -7.77 -2.98
C ALA A 122 3.21 -8.08 -3.49
N GLY A 123 2.33 -8.60 -2.62
CA GLY A 123 0.94 -8.92 -2.98
C GLY A 123 0.12 -7.69 -3.34
N LEU A 124 0.24 -6.61 -2.55
CA LEU A 124 -0.39 -5.33 -2.83
C LEU A 124 0.10 -4.77 -4.17
N GLY A 125 1.42 -4.74 -4.37
CA GLY A 125 2.03 -4.26 -5.62
C GLY A 125 1.56 -5.05 -6.84
N LEU A 126 1.47 -6.38 -6.73
CA LEU A 126 0.98 -7.24 -7.81
C LEU A 126 -0.48 -6.93 -8.19
N ALA A 127 -1.36 -6.77 -7.19
CA ALA A 127 -2.78 -6.49 -7.42
C ALA A 127 -2.98 -5.15 -8.14
N PHE A 128 -2.28 -4.11 -7.69
CA PHE A 128 -2.36 -2.80 -8.31
C PHE A 128 -1.68 -2.73 -9.68
N ASP A 129 -0.55 -3.43 -9.88
CA ASP A 129 0.10 -3.56 -11.18
C ASP A 129 -0.79 -4.28 -12.20
N TYR A 130 -1.50 -5.32 -11.78
CA TYR A 130 -2.48 -6.01 -12.62
C TYR A 130 -3.60 -5.07 -13.07
N ALA A 131 -4.20 -4.34 -12.14
CA ALA A 131 -5.25 -3.35 -12.44
C ALA A 131 -4.75 -2.23 -13.38
N LEU A 132 -3.53 -1.72 -13.13
CA LEU A 132 -2.90 -0.72 -14.00
C LEU A 132 -2.62 -1.29 -15.40
N GLY A 133 -2.12 -2.53 -15.47
CA GLY A 133 -1.81 -3.22 -16.73
C GLY A 133 -3.05 -3.47 -17.60
N LEU A 134 -4.21 -3.76 -17.00
CA LEU A 134 -5.48 -3.86 -17.72
C LEU A 134 -5.96 -2.53 -18.31
N SER A 135 -5.44 -1.41 -17.81
CA SER A 135 -5.73 -0.07 -18.35
C SER A 135 -4.88 0.27 -19.58
N SER A 136 -3.91 -0.60 -19.91
CA SER A 136 -3.00 -0.39 -21.04
C SER A 136 -3.73 -0.54 -22.37
N PRO A 137 -3.45 0.32 -23.36
CA PRO A 137 -4.00 0.15 -24.72
C PRO A 137 -3.51 -1.15 -25.39
N TYR A 138 -2.50 -1.80 -24.83
CA TYR A 138 -1.95 -3.07 -25.30
C TYR A 138 -2.52 -4.31 -24.58
N ALA A 139 -3.46 -4.12 -23.64
CA ALA A 139 -4.07 -5.23 -22.92
C ALA A 139 -4.88 -6.13 -23.89
N PRO A 140 -4.74 -7.46 -23.83
CA PRO A 140 -5.42 -8.36 -24.75
C PRO A 140 -6.95 -8.32 -24.52
N SER A 141 -7.71 -7.99 -25.56
CA SER A 141 -9.19 -7.90 -25.57
C SER A 141 -9.94 -9.20 -25.21
N ASN A 142 -9.22 -10.31 -25.05
CA ASN A 142 -9.70 -11.68 -25.11
C ASN A 142 -9.14 -12.57 -23.99
N ALA A 143 -8.64 -11.97 -22.90
CA ALA A 143 -8.39 -12.70 -21.65
C ALA A 143 -9.73 -13.13 -21.03
N ILE A 144 -10.03 -14.41 -21.20
CA ILE A 144 -11.24 -15.15 -20.82
C ILE A 144 -11.89 -14.65 -19.50
N THR A 145 -13.19 -14.32 -19.62
CA THR A 145 -14.23 -13.98 -18.61
C THR A 145 -14.31 -12.56 -18.03
N SER A 146 -14.95 -11.62 -18.75
CA SER A 146 -16.10 -10.79 -18.30
C SER A 146 -16.28 -9.54 -19.19
N PRO A 147 -17.51 -9.03 -19.46
CA PRO A 147 -17.75 -7.75 -20.16
C PRO A 147 -17.22 -6.49 -19.44
N THR A 148 -16.53 -6.67 -18.31
CA THR A 148 -16.17 -5.64 -17.33
C THR A 148 -14.70 -5.68 -16.92
N GLN A 149 -13.77 -6.07 -17.82
CA GLN A 149 -12.33 -5.85 -17.59
C GLN A 149 -11.98 -4.36 -17.76
N ASN A 150 -12.58 -3.53 -16.90
CA ASN A 150 -12.20 -2.15 -16.71
C ASN A 150 -11.10 -2.14 -15.65
N GLY A 151 -9.91 -1.66 -16.01
CA GLY A 151 -8.81 -1.52 -15.08
C GLY A 151 -9.17 -0.73 -13.83
N ASP A 152 -10.15 0.18 -13.90
CA ASP A 152 -10.67 0.90 -12.74
C ASP A 152 -11.52 0.03 -11.80
N THR A 153 -12.26 -0.94 -12.33
CA THR A 153 -13.00 -1.92 -11.51
C THR A 153 -12.01 -2.80 -10.74
N GLU A 154 -10.95 -3.28 -11.42
CA GLU A 154 -9.90 -4.06 -10.77
C GLU A 154 -9.07 -3.22 -9.79
N MET A 155 -8.86 -1.94 -10.09
CA MET A 155 -8.23 -0.99 -9.16
C MET A 155 -9.09 -0.82 -7.90
N ALA A 156 -10.41 -0.67 -8.05
CA ALA A 156 -11.35 -0.59 -6.94
C ALA A 156 -11.38 -1.90 -6.12
N ALA A 157 -11.31 -3.06 -6.78
CA ALA A 157 -11.20 -4.35 -6.10
C ALA A 157 -9.88 -4.47 -5.31
N ALA A 158 -8.76 -4.00 -5.87
CA ALA A 158 -7.48 -3.95 -5.17
C ALA A 158 -7.51 -3.00 -3.96
N VAL A 159 -8.17 -1.84 -4.08
CA VAL A 159 -8.45 -0.92 -2.97
C VAL A 159 -9.28 -1.60 -1.88
N TRP A 160 -10.40 -2.21 -2.24
CA TRP A 160 -11.28 -2.88 -1.27
C TRP A 160 -10.56 -3.98 -0.51
N ARG A 161 -9.81 -4.84 -1.21
CA ARG A 161 -9.09 -5.95 -0.60
C ARG A 161 -7.97 -5.50 0.33
N ASN A 162 -7.15 -4.55 -0.12
CA ASN A 162 -5.93 -4.17 0.59
C ASN A 162 -6.16 -3.07 1.62
N LEU A 163 -6.96 -2.05 1.30
CA LEU A 163 -7.15 -0.86 2.13
C LEU A 163 -8.38 -0.98 3.03
N LEU A 164 -9.49 -1.53 2.52
CA LEU A 164 -10.75 -1.64 3.28
C LEU A 164 -10.94 -3.00 3.96
N GLY A 165 -9.89 -3.85 3.94
CA GLY A 165 -9.85 -5.14 4.61
C GLY A 165 -10.76 -6.22 4.03
N ALA A 166 -11.19 -6.06 2.78
CA ALA A 166 -12.20 -6.91 2.14
C ALA A 166 -13.50 -7.03 2.97
N ARG A 167 -13.79 -6.06 3.84
CA ARG A 167 -14.97 -6.09 4.72
C ARG A 167 -16.24 -6.22 3.89
N GLY A 168 -17.17 -7.05 4.36
CA GLY A 168 -18.42 -7.38 3.66
C GLY A 168 -18.28 -8.43 2.54
N ALA A 169 -17.13 -9.11 2.40
CA ALA A 169 -16.94 -10.16 1.38
C ALA A 169 -17.92 -11.34 1.54
N HIS A 170 -18.38 -11.61 2.76
CA HIS A 170 -19.35 -12.67 3.05
C HIS A 170 -20.82 -12.19 3.01
N GLY A 171 -21.05 -10.93 2.67
CA GLY A 171 -22.35 -10.29 2.74
C GLY A 171 -22.34 -9.04 3.62
N ILE A 172 -23.38 -8.23 3.47
CA ILE A 172 -23.68 -7.04 4.28
C ILE A 172 -24.80 -7.41 5.27
N ASP A 173 -24.73 -8.62 5.84
CA ASP A 173 -25.66 -9.10 6.87
C ASP A 173 -25.16 -8.68 8.25
N ASP A 174 -26.07 -8.35 9.17
CA ASP A 174 -25.71 -8.16 10.58
C ASP A 174 -25.33 -9.54 11.16
N PRO A 175 -24.05 -9.78 11.52
CA PRO A 175 -23.62 -11.08 12.04
C PRO A 175 -24.22 -11.40 13.42
N GLY A 176 -24.92 -10.43 14.04
CA GLY A 176 -25.50 -10.51 15.38
C GLY A 176 -24.54 -9.98 16.44
N THR A 177 -25.08 -9.55 17.58
CA THR A 177 -24.31 -8.95 18.68
C THR A 177 -23.15 -9.83 19.14
N GLY A 178 -21.93 -9.30 19.05
CA GLY A 178 -20.71 -9.96 19.54
C GLY A 178 -20.06 -10.96 18.58
N ARG A 179 -20.57 -11.09 17.34
CA ARG A 179 -19.88 -11.82 16.27
C ARG A 179 -19.29 -10.82 15.29
N VAL A 180 -17.98 -10.90 15.13
CA VAL A 180 -17.25 -10.06 14.21
C VAL A 180 -16.52 -10.97 13.24
N ARG A 181 -16.67 -10.71 11.94
CA ARG A 181 -16.01 -11.48 10.88
C ARG A 181 -14.89 -10.64 10.30
N ARG A 182 -13.75 -11.27 10.07
CA ARG A 182 -12.64 -10.69 9.33
C ARG A 182 -12.49 -11.42 8.01
N ALA A 183 -12.74 -10.73 6.90
CA ALA A 183 -12.63 -11.31 5.57
C ALA A 183 -11.18 -11.58 5.12
N PHE A 184 -10.20 -10.87 5.69
CA PHE A 184 -8.79 -11.09 5.36
C PHE A 184 -7.87 -10.81 6.55
N ASN A 185 -6.90 -11.69 6.79
CA ASN A 185 -5.89 -11.47 7.81
C ASN A 185 -4.85 -10.44 7.32
N ILE A 186 -5.10 -9.16 7.61
CA ILE A 186 -4.18 -8.07 7.25
C ILE A 186 -2.94 -8.10 8.15
N SER A 187 -3.01 -8.60 9.40
CA SER A 187 -1.86 -8.70 10.30
C SER A 187 -0.87 -9.81 9.90
N GLY A 188 -1.27 -10.68 8.97
CA GLY A 188 -0.41 -11.70 8.39
C GLY A 188 0.15 -12.69 9.43
N GLU A 189 -0.52 -12.84 10.58
CA GLU A 189 -0.12 -13.80 11.60
C GLU A 189 -0.18 -15.24 11.06
N TYR A 190 0.96 -15.72 10.58
CA TYR A 190 1.26 -17.14 10.49
C TYR A 190 1.74 -17.64 11.86
N ALA A 191 1.00 -17.34 12.93
CA ALA A 191 0.98 -18.32 14.01
C ALA A 191 0.28 -19.51 13.36
N ALA A 192 1.03 -20.46 12.80
CA ALA A 192 0.46 -21.69 12.26
C ALA A 192 -0.46 -22.22 13.35
N PRO A 193 -1.79 -22.01 13.24
CA PRO A 193 -2.68 -22.70 14.14
C PRO A 193 -2.35 -24.12 13.75
N LYS A 194 -2.03 -24.99 14.71
CA LYS A 194 -2.12 -26.41 14.40
C LYS A 194 -3.55 -26.56 13.91
N LEU A 195 -3.72 -26.66 12.58
CA LEU A 195 -5.05 -26.74 11.99
C LEU A 195 -5.68 -27.90 12.75
N PRO A 196 -6.78 -27.65 13.48
CA PRO A 196 -7.48 -28.73 14.14
C PRO A 196 -7.72 -29.85 13.12
N LYS A 197 -7.91 -31.09 13.56
CA LYS A 197 -8.35 -32.19 12.67
C LYS A 197 -9.81 -31.99 12.21
N GLU A 198 -10.18 -30.75 11.92
CA GLU A 198 -11.46 -30.30 11.38
C GLU A 198 -11.28 -30.03 9.89
N SER A 199 -12.38 -29.82 9.16
CA SER A 199 -12.29 -29.47 7.73
C SER A 199 -11.57 -28.13 7.56
N ALA A 200 -10.92 -27.92 6.40
CA ALA A 200 -10.22 -26.66 6.13
C ALA A 200 -11.15 -25.43 6.26
N ASP A 201 -12.42 -25.59 5.90
CA ASP A 201 -13.44 -24.55 5.96
C ASP A 201 -13.80 -24.18 7.41
N ASP A 202 -13.93 -25.17 8.29
CA ASP A 202 -14.20 -24.92 9.72
C ASP A 202 -13.03 -24.22 10.41
N ALA A 203 -11.80 -24.60 10.05
CA ALA A 203 -10.59 -23.97 10.57
C ALA A 203 -10.44 -22.52 10.09
N LEU A 204 -10.79 -22.22 8.83
CA LEU A 204 -10.81 -20.85 8.30
C LEU A 204 -11.84 -20.00 9.03
N LYS A 205 -13.09 -20.47 9.14
CA LYS A 205 -14.16 -19.76 9.83
C LYS A 205 -13.81 -19.40 11.27
N LYS A 206 -13.15 -20.32 11.98
CA LYS A 206 -12.71 -20.09 13.37
C LYS A 206 -11.64 -19.00 13.47
N LEU A 207 -10.72 -18.92 12.50
CA LEU A 207 -9.71 -17.87 12.45
C LEU A 207 -10.31 -16.51 12.11
N GLU A 208 -11.32 -16.49 11.23
CA GLU A 208 -12.05 -15.28 10.84
C GLU A 208 -12.87 -14.70 11.99
N GLU A 209 -13.40 -15.56 12.89
CA GLU A 209 -14.13 -15.18 14.11
C GLU A 209 -13.19 -14.84 15.30
N THR A 210 -11.89 -15.13 15.19
CA THR A 210 -10.92 -14.81 16.24
C THR A 210 -10.45 -13.37 16.12
N ASP A 211 -10.68 -12.56 17.16
CA ASP A 211 -10.15 -11.20 17.24
C ASP A 211 -8.63 -11.23 17.40
N ASP A 212 -7.92 -10.60 16.47
CA ASP A 212 -6.47 -10.44 16.47
C ASP A 212 -6.05 -9.05 16.98
N GLU A 213 -6.98 -8.31 17.58
CA GLU A 213 -6.80 -6.94 18.07
C GLU A 213 -6.38 -5.95 16.96
N SER A 214 -6.50 -6.35 15.68
CA SER A 214 -6.20 -5.46 14.55
C SER A 214 -7.25 -4.37 14.38
N GLY A 215 -8.47 -4.59 14.89
CA GLY A 215 -9.61 -3.70 14.76
C GLY A 215 -10.18 -3.61 13.34
N VAL A 216 -9.72 -4.44 12.40
CA VAL A 216 -10.23 -4.45 11.01
C VAL A 216 -11.20 -5.59 10.83
N HIS A 217 -12.46 -5.22 10.96
CA HIS A 217 -13.56 -6.12 11.26
C HIS A 217 -14.81 -5.69 10.52
N ASP A 218 -15.65 -6.64 10.13
CA ASP A 218 -16.94 -6.33 9.54
C ASP A 218 -17.82 -5.52 10.50
N PHE A 219 -18.54 -4.52 9.97
CA PHE A 219 -19.46 -3.73 10.78
C PHE A 219 -20.61 -4.59 11.32
N SER A 220 -21.13 -4.25 12.50
CA SER A 220 -22.22 -4.98 13.17
C SER A 220 -23.24 -4.02 13.77
N GLY A 221 -24.49 -4.48 13.96
CA GLY A 221 -25.57 -3.63 14.46
C GLY A 221 -25.84 -2.40 13.58
N ASP A 222 -25.95 -1.22 14.20
CA ASP A 222 -26.25 0.04 13.49
C ASP A 222 -25.13 0.47 12.52
N ASP A 223 -23.91 0.00 12.74
CA ASP A 223 -22.72 0.33 11.93
C ASP A 223 -22.74 -0.35 10.54
N VAL A 224 -23.59 -1.35 10.33
CA VAL A 224 -23.76 -2.01 9.00
C VAL A 224 -24.12 -0.99 7.92
N ASN A 225 -24.75 0.13 8.29
CA ASN A 225 -25.06 1.22 7.37
C ASN A 225 -23.81 1.89 6.76
N PHE A 226 -22.63 1.78 7.38
CA PHE A 226 -21.39 2.32 6.82
C PHE A 226 -20.96 1.60 5.54
N TYR A 227 -21.39 0.36 5.31
CA TYR A 227 -21.14 -0.34 4.05
C TYR A 227 -21.74 0.37 2.83
N VAL A 228 -22.78 1.19 3.01
CA VAL A 228 -23.39 1.98 1.93
C VAL A 228 -22.40 3.00 1.35
N GLN A 229 -21.40 3.43 2.13
CA GLN A 229 -20.39 4.40 1.69
C GLN A 229 -19.23 3.74 0.91
N TYR A 230 -19.09 2.41 0.95
CA TYR A 230 -17.95 1.71 0.33
C TYR A 230 -17.81 1.95 -1.17
N PRO A 231 -18.88 1.93 -1.98
CA PRO A 231 -18.78 2.27 -3.39
C PRO A 231 -18.20 3.67 -3.63
N GLU A 232 -18.60 4.65 -2.81
CA GLU A 232 -18.10 6.03 -2.89
C GLU A 232 -16.63 6.12 -2.45
N LEU A 233 -16.25 5.42 -1.38
CA LEU A 233 -14.86 5.35 -0.91
C LEU A 233 -13.94 4.68 -1.95
N MET A 234 -14.39 3.57 -2.54
CA MET A 234 -13.65 2.89 -3.62
C MET A 234 -13.47 3.80 -4.83
N LEU A 235 -14.53 4.49 -5.25
CA LEU A 235 -14.45 5.46 -6.35
C LEU A 235 -13.49 6.61 -6.02
N THR A 236 -13.55 7.14 -4.79
CA THR A 236 -12.69 8.24 -4.32
C THR A 236 -11.23 7.81 -4.36
N LEU A 237 -10.90 6.66 -3.79
CA LEU A 237 -9.54 6.13 -3.76
C LEU A 237 -9.02 5.76 -5.15
N THR A 238 -9.82 5.10 -5.99
CA THR A 238 -9.43 4.82 -7.37
C THR A 238 -9.19 6.11 -8.15
N THR A 239 -10.04 7.12 -7.99
CA THR A 239 -9.86 8.44 -8.63
C THR A 239 -8.59 9.13 -8.15
N TYR A 240 -8.33 9.12 -6.83
CA TYR A 240 -7.10 9.65 -6.24
C TYR A 240 -5.87 8.97 -6.84
N ILE A 241 -5.84 7.63 -6.86
CA ILE A 241 -4.73 6.85 -7.42
C ILE A 241 -4.50 7.23 -8.89
N ARG A 242 -5.56 7.29 -9.70
CA ARG A 242 -5.45 7.67 -11.13
C ARG A 242 -4.93 9.09 -11.32
N ARG A 243 -5.46 10.04 -10.55
CA ARG A 243 -5.03 11.44 -10.57
C ARG A 243 -3.54 11.56 -10.23
N GLU A 244 -3.09 10.89 -9.18
CA GLU A 244 -1.70 10.95 -8.74
C GLU A 244 -0.76 10.23 -9.71
N LEU A 245 -1.15 9.08 -10.27
CA LEU A 245 -0.36 8.42 -11.31
C LEU A 245 -0.20 9.31 -12.55
N ALA A 246 -1.28 9.95 -13.01
CA ALA A 246 -1.22 10.89 -14.13
C ALA A 246 -0.36 12.12 -13.81
N ARG A 247 -0.45 12.65 -12.58
CA ARG A 247 0.42 13.75 -12.12
C ARG A 247 1.89 13.34 -12.11
N LEU A 248 2.21 12.17 -11.59
CA LEU A 248 3.57 11.64 -11.52
C LEU A 248 4.16 11.40 -12.92
N ASP A 249 3.35 10.88 -13.85
CA ASP A 249 3.72 10.69 -15.26
C ASP A 249 4.07 12.01 -15.95
N GLY A 250 3.35 13.08 -15.62
CA GLY A 250 3.62 14.43 -16.13
C GLY A 250 4.93 15.07 -15.67
N ILE A 251 5.63 14.49 -14.68
CA ILE A 251 6.93 15.00 -14.20
C ILE A 251 8.03 14.51 -15.15
N SER A 252 8.87 15.42 -15.64
CA SER A 252 10.00 15.04 -16.50
C SER A 252 11.01 14.11 -15.80
N ASP A 253 11.61 13.18 -16.55
CA ASP A 253 12.65 12.28 -16.02
C ASP A 253 13.81 13.06 -15.39
N GLN A 254 14.22 14.18 -16.00
CA GLN A 254 15.31 15.00 -15.47
C GLN A 254 14.99 15.58 -14.09
N ALA A 255 13.74 16.04 -13.87
CA ALA A 255 13.31 16.51 -12.56
C ALA A 255 13.35 15.37 -11.52
N ILE A 256 12.85 14.18 -11.88
CA ILE A 256 12.87 13.02 -10.99
C ILE A 256 14.32 12.62 -10.62
N LEU A 257 15.23 12.64 -11.59
CA LEU A 257 16.64 12.30 -11.36
C LEU A 257 17.35 13.32 -10.47
N ASN A 258 16.93 14.59 -10.51
CA ASN A 258 17.46 15.66 -9.67
C ASN A 258 16.87 15.68 -8.25
N GLY A 259 15.86 14.86 -7.96
CA GLY A 259 15.16 14.88 -6.67
C GLY A 259 14.01 15.88 -6.59
N GLU A 260 13.53 16.36 -7.73
CA GLU A 260 12.55 17.45 -7.83
C GLU A 260 11.20 16.95 -8.38
N GLY A 261 10.14 17.75 -8.19
CA GLY A 261 8.85 17.56 -8.85
C GLY A 261 7.87 16.59 -8.19
N VAL A 262 8.33 15.56 -7.48
CA VAL A 262 7.42 14.60 -6.80
C VAL A 262 6.54 15.31 -5.77
N GLY A 263 7.15 16.15 -4.92
CA GLY A 263 6.47 16.90 -3.88
C GLY A 263 5.67 16.01 -2.92
N LYS A 264 4.61 16.58 -2.33
CA LYS A 264 3.61 15.81 -1.59
C LYS A 264 2.54 15.32 -2.55
N PHE A 265 1.92 14.17 -2.26
CA PHE A 265 0.70 13.76 -2.94
C PHE A 265 -0.43 14.78 -2.69
N GLY A 266 -1.38 14.86 -3.62
CA GLY A 266 -2.56 15.70 -3.46
C GLY A 266 -3.47 15.26 -2.31
N THR A 267 -4.54 16.03 -2.10
CA THR A 267 -5.65 15.61 -1.23
C THR A 267 -6.27 14.34 -1.79
N ILE A 268 -6.90 13.51 -0.95
CA ILE A 268 -7.55 12.28 -1.41
C ILE A 268 -8.87 12.61 -2.13
N ARG A 269 -9.61 13.61 -1.64
CA ARG A 269 -10.77 14.21 -2.33
C ARG A 269 -10.28 15.26 -3.34
#